data_AF-A0A9E4RRZ8-F1
#
_entry.id   AF-A0A9E4RRZ8-F1
#
_cell.length_a   1.000
_cell.length_b   1.000
_cell.length_c   1.000
_cell.angle_alpha   90.00
_cell.angle_beta   90.00
_cell.angle_gamma   90.00
#
_symmetry.space_group_name_H-M   'P 1'
#
loop_
_entity.id
_entity.type
_entity.pdbx_description
1 polymer ?
#
loop_
_entity_poly.entity_id
_entity_poly.type
_entity_poly.pdbx_seq_one_letter_code
_entity_poly.pdbx_strand_id
1 'polypeptide(L)'
;MSKWISGLFQSSGVLGRDQRGITGLETAIVLIAFVVVASVFAFAVLSTGLLSAEKSKETVLGGLAETSSTISIRGDIIAESNTDKTFIDSVRFTLSSAAQSADAVDLSKTGVVVTYLDSTQAINCKDKDYNFDGDPNTAECRWKAVWTIGNGELLDPGEQTDMTVTLTNLSPLLPKGKEFTIQVKPNKGAVVIVNRTTPAELKKIMSLN
;
A
#
# COMPACT_ATOMS: atom_id res chain seq x y z
N MET A 1 -53.83 94.43 -13.47
CA MET A 1 -55.31 94.30 -13.50
C MET A 1 -55.72 93.90 -14.91
N SER A 2 -56.62 92.93 -15.03
CA SER A 2 -57.09 92.26 -16.28
C SER A 2 -56.21 91.13 -16.82
N LYS A 3 -56.62 89.88 -16.55
CA LYS A 3 -57.41 89.08 -17.50
C LYS A 3 -57.87 87.81 -16.80
N TRP A 4 -59.19 87.67 -16.72
CA TRP A 4 -59.92 86.63 -16.01
C TRP A 4 -59.93 85.30 -16.79
N ILE A 5 -59.51 84.23 -16.10
CA ILE A 5 -60.14 82.91 -15.95
C ILE A 5 -60.99 82.37 -17.12
N SER A 6 -60.44 81.39 -17.84
CA SER A 6 -61.15 80.19 -18.33
C SER A 6 -60.17 79.21 -19.00
N GLY A 7 -59.42 78.46 -18.19
CA GLY A 7 -58.58 77.35 -18.65
C GLY A 7 -59.24 76.03 -18.32
N LEU A 8 -60.01 75.52 -19.28
CA LEU A 8 -60.59 74.17 -19.27
C LEU A 8 -59.48 73.12 -19.11
N PHE A 9 -59.73 72.18 -18.18
CA PHE A 9 -59.05 70.90 -18.06
C PHE A 9 -58.87 70.24 -19.44
N GLN A 10 -57.62 69.94 -19.82
CA GLN A 10 -57.37 68.88 -20.79
C GLN A 10 -56.02 68.18 -20.53
N SER A 11 -56.17 67.04 -19.87
CA SER A 11 -55.53 65.74 -20.14
C SER A 11 -54.00 65.70 -20.30
N SER A 12 -53.36 65.23 -19.23
CA SER A 12 -52.06 64.54 -19.29
C SER A 12 -52.16 63.32 -20.22
N GLY A 13 -51.49 63.38 -21.37
CA GLY A 13 -51.25 62.20 -22.19
C GLY A 13 -50.17 61.32 -21.55
N VAL A 14 -50.59 60.27 -20.85
CA VAL A 14 -49.71 59.18 -20.41
C VAL A 14 -49.37 58.33 -21.63
N LEU A 15 -48.09 58.30 -22.00
CA LEU A 15 -47.54 57.31 -22.92
C LEU A 15 -47.56 55.93 -22.22
N GLY A 16 -48.65 55.19 -22.40
CA GLY A 16 -48.76 53.78 -22.02
C GLY A 16 -47.83 52.93 -22.89
N ARG A 17 -46.62 52.67 -22.37
CA ARG A 17 -45.62 51.81 -22.99
C ARG A 17 -45.93 50.37 -22.59
N ASP A 18 -46.45 49.58 -23.53
CA ASP A 18 -46.81 48.17 -23.33
C ASP A 18 -45.54 47.30 -23.18
N GLN A 19 -44.99 47.22 -21.96
CA GLN A 19 -43.81 46.42 -21.59
C GLN A 19 -44.17 44.99 -21.15
N ARG A 20 -45.38 44.49 -21.47
CA ARG A 20 -45.84 43.17 -20.99
C ARG A 20 -45.09 41.98 -21.62
N GLY A 21 -44.49 42.14 -22.79
CA GLY A 21 -43.68 41.10 -23.45
C GLY A 21 -42.21 41.03 -22.99
N ILE A 22 -41.67 42.12 -22.44
CA ILE A 22 -40.24 42.19 -22.06
C ILE A 22 -39.96 41.46 -20.75
N THR A 23 -40.89 41.51 -19.79
CA THR A 23 -40.75 40.86 -18.48
C THR A 23 -40.88 39.32 -18.54
N GLY A 24 -41.63 38.79 -19.52
CA GLY A 24 -41.78 37.34 -19.74
C GLY A 24 -40.55 36.71 -20.41
N LEU A 25 -39.94 37.42 -21.37
CA LEU A 25 -38.74 36.95 -22.04
C LEU A 25 -37.51 37.02 -21.13
N GLU A 26 -37.39 38.08 -20.31
CA GLU A 26 -36.33 38.22 -19.30
C GLU A 26 -36.40 37.10 -18.24
N THR A 27 -37.60 36.78 -17.76
CA THR A 27 -37.79 35.67 -16.80
C THR A 27 -37.53 34.30 -17.43
N ALA A 28 -37.86 34.10 -18.71
CA ALA A 28 -37.55 32.87 -19.42
C ALA A 28 -36.03 32.64 -19.60
N ILE A 29 -35.26 33.70 -19.90
CA ILE A 29 -33.80 33.61 -19.99
C ILE A 29 -33.19 33.24 -18.64
N VAL A 30 -33.67 33.84 -17.54
CA VAL A 30 -33.22 33.50 -16.18
C VAL A 30 -33.56 32.05 -15.83
N LEU A 31 -34.73 31.54 -16.22
CA LEU A 31 -35.11 30.15 -16.01
C LEU A 31 -34.20 29.17 -16.75
N ILE A 32 -33.88 29.44 -18.02
CA ILE A 32 -32.95 28.58 -18.79
C ILE A 32 -31.56 28.59 -18.14
N ALA A 33 -31.06 29.77 -17.75
CA ALA A 33 -29.77 29.89 -17.08
C ALA A 33 -29.74 29.09 -15.76
N PHE A 34 -30.82 29.15 -14.97
CA PHE A 34 -30.92 28.40 -13.71
C PHE A 34 -30.94 26.88 -13.94
N VAL A 35 -31.69 26.41 -14.93
CA VAL A 35 -31.76 24.98 -15.27
C VAL A 35 -30.40 24.46 -15.77
N VAL A 36 -29.68 25.25 -16.57
CA VAL A 36 -28.34 24.89 -17.05
C VAL A 36 -27.33 24.84 -15.90
N VAL A 37 -27.34 25.82 -14.98
CA VAL A 37 -26.48 25.79 -13.80
C VAL A 37 -26.79 24.58 -12.92
N ALA A 38 -28.08 24.29 -12.70
CA ALA A 38 -28.51 23.12 -11.93
C ALA A 38 -28.07 21.79 -12.57
N SER A 39 -28.16 21.66 -13.90
CA SER A 39 -27.78 20.42 -14.60
C SER A 39 -26.26 20.19 -14.59
N VAL A 40 -25.46 21.24 -14.81
CA VAL A 40 -23.99 21.16 -14.73
C VAL A 40 -23.56 20.84 -13.29
N PHE A 41 -24.21 21.46 -12.30
CA PHE A 41 -23.96 21.15 -10.89
C PHE A 41 -24.32 19.70 -10.55
N ALA A 42 -25.48 19.21 -10.99
CA ALA A 42 -25.90 17.82 -10.79
C ALA A 42 -24.92 16.82 -11.44
N PHE A 43 -24.44 17.10 -12.64
CA PHE A 43 -23.44 16.26 -13.32
C PHE A 43 -22.09 16.26 -12.57
N ALA A 44 -21.63 17.42 -12.09
CA ALA A 44 -20.41 17.53 -11.30
C ALA A 44 -20.52 16.76 -9.98
N VAL A 45 -21.66 16.88 -9.28
CA VAL A 45 -21.94 16.15 -8.03
C VAL A 45 -22.01 14.64 -8.29
N LEU A 46 -22.68 14.20 -9.36
CA LEU A 46 -22.76 12.78 -9.70
C LEU A 46 -21.39 12.21 -10.06
N SER A 47 -20.59 12.93 -10.86
CA SER A 47 -19.26 12.49 -11.29
C SER A 47 -18.29 12.37 -10.12
N THR A 48 -18.28 13.37 -9.24
CA THR A 48 -17.46 13.35 -8.01
C THR A 48 -17.97 12.32 -7.00
N GLY A 49 -19.28 12.15 -6.88
CA GLY A 49 -19.91 11.13 -6.05
C GLY A 49 -19.57 9.70 -6.51
N LEU A 50 -19.62 9.43 -7.81
CA LEU A 50 -19.26 8.13 -8.37
C LEU A 50 -17.76 7.84 -8.16
N LEU A 51 -16.88 8.80 -8.43
CA LEU A 51 -15.45 8.63 -8.18
C LEU A 51 -15.16 8.39 -6.69
N SER A 52 -15.84 9.10 -5.80
CA SER A 52 -15.72 8.89 -4.36
C SER A 52 -16.21 7.49 -3.93
N ALA A 53 -17.31 7.00 -4.51
CA ALA A 53 -17.82 5.66 -4.26
C ALA A 53 -16.86 4.57 -4.76
N GLU A 54 -16.34 4.70 -5.98
CA GLU A 54 -15.34 3.77 -6.52
C GLU A 54 -14.06 3.76 -5.69
N LYS A 55 -13.58 4.94 -5.27
CA LYS A 55 -12.39 5.02 -4.41
C LYS A 55 -12.64 4.38 -3.04
N SER A 56 -13.83 4.57 -2.47
CA SER A 56 -14.22 3.96 -1.20
C SER A 56 -14.26 2.43 -1.31
N LYS A 57 -14.83 1.90 -2.39
CA LYS A 57 -14.84 0.46 -2.66
C LYS A 57 -13.43 -0.10 -2.81
N GLU A 58 -12.57 0.56 -3.57
CA GLU A 58 -11.17 0.16 -3.72
C GLU A 58 -10.43 0.15 -2.38
N THR A 59 -10.61 1.18 -1.54
CA THR A 59 -9.99 1.24 -0.21
C THR A 59 -10.51 0.14 0.72
N VAL A 60 -11.81 -0.17 0.69
CA VAL A 60 -12.39 -1.26 1.50
C VAL A 60 -11.84 -2.61 1.07
N LEU A 61 -11.80 -2.90 -0.24
CA LEU A 61 -11.26 -4.16 -0.75
C LEU A 61 -9.75 -4.26 -0.51
N GLY A 62 -9.01 -3.18 -0.71
CA GLY A 62 -7.57 -3.12 -0.42
C GLY A 62 -7.27 -3.34 1.06
N GLY A 63 -8.05 -2.75 1.97
CA GLY A 63 -7.90 -2.96 3.41
C GLY A 63 -8.24 -4.39 3.84
N LEU A 64 -9.25 -5.01 3.21
CA LEU A 64 -9.56 -6.42 3.43
C LEU A 64 -8.42 -7.33 2.93
N ALA A 65 -7.90 -7.07 1.73
CA ALA A 65 -6.77 -7.79 1.17
C ALA A 65 -5.56 -7.72 2.12
N GLU A 66 -5.21 -6.52 2.57
CA GLU A 66 -4.10 -6.26 3.52
C GLU A 66 -4.25 -7.06 4.82
N THR A 67 -5.47 -7.18 5.35
CA THR A 67 -5.72 -7.92 6.59
C THR A 67 -5.73 -9.43 6.35
N SER A 68 -6.17 -9.88 5.18
CA SER A 68 -6.30 -11.31 4.85
C SER A 68 -4.96 -11.95 4.45
N SER A 69 -4.08 -11.20 3.79
CA SER A 69 -2.75 -11.61 3.33
C SER A 69 -1.75 -11.77 4.48
N THR A 70 -2.00 -12.66 5.43
CA THR A 70 -1.04 -12.92 6.51
C THR A 70 -0.19 -14.14 6.16
N ILE A 71 1.14 -14.00 6.20
CA ILE A 71 2.07 -15.13 6.15
C ILE A 71 2.41 -15.53 7.58
N SER A 72 2.53 -16.83 7.84
CA SER A 72 3.03 -17.38 9.10
C SER A 72 4.26 -18.24 8.88
N ILE A 73 5.14 -18.29 9.87
CA ILE A 73 6.24 -19.24 9.91
C ILE A 73 5.67 -20.60 10.31
N ARG A 74 6.05 -21.66 9.59
CA ARG A 74 5.76 -23.04 9.96
C ARG A 74 7.04 -23.82 10.24
N GLY A 75 6.99 -24.64 11.28
CA GLY A 75 8.13 -25.46 11.69
C GLY A 75 9.23 -24.66 12.37
N ASP A 76 10.40 -25.29 12.42
CA ASP A 76 11.58 -24.77 13.10
C ASP A 76 12.36 -23.79 12.19
N ILE A 77 13.00 -22.81 12.81
CA ILE A 77 13.97 -21.95 12.14
C ILE A 77 15.33 -22.63 12.21
N ILE A 78 15.91 -22.96 11.07
CA ILE A 78 17.18 -23.67 10.98
C ILE A 78 18.28 -22.68 10.63
N ALA A 79 19.35 -22.65 11.41
CA ALA A 79 20.56 -21.91 11.06
C ALA A 79 21.70 -22.86 10.68
N GLU A 80 22.48 -22.44 9.69
CA GLU A 80 23.68 -23.13 9.23
C GLU A 80 24.89 -22.25 9.51
N SER A 81 25.89 -22.81 10.20
CA SER A 81 27.14 -22.10 10.49
C SER A 81 28.15 -22.29 9.36
N ASN A 82 29.14 -21.42 9.32
CA ASN A 82 30.31 -21.64 8.48
C ASN A 82 31.07 -22.92 8.89
N THR A 83 31.97 -23.39 8.02
CA THR A 83 32.77 -24.61 8.22
C THR A 83 33.53 -24.60 9.55
N ASP A 84 34.05 -23.44 9.95
CA ASP A 84 34.83 -23.26 11.19
C ASP A 84 33.97 -22.99 12.43
N LYS A 85 32.64 -22.90 12.30
CA LYS A 85 31.67 -22.70 13.38
C LYS A 85 31.93 -21.43 14.20
N THR A 86 32.36 -20.38 13.53
CA THR A 86 32.66 -19.06 14.12
C THR A 86 31.47 -18.10 13.99
N PHE A 87 30.68 -18.22 12.92
CA PHE A 87 29.51 -17.38 12.64
C PHE A 87 28.42 -18.15 11.87
N ILE A 88 27.25 -17.53 11.71
CA ILE A 88 26.13 -18.08 10.96
C ILE A 88 26.18 -17.63 9.49
N ASP A 89 26.14 -18.59 8.57
CA ASP A 89 26.15 -18.37 7.12
C ASP A 89 24.75 -18.17 6.56
N SER A 90 23.78 -18.93 7.06
CA SER A 90 22.41 -18.81 6.59
C SER A 90 21.37 -19.21 7.63
N VAL A 91 20.18 -18.65 7.47
CA VAL A 91 19.00 -18.98 8.26
C VAL A 91 17.87 -19.35 7.30
N ARG A 92 17.29 -20.53 7.49
CA ARG A 92 16.19 -21.09 6.71
C ARG A 92 14.96 -21.27 7.60
N PHE A 93 13.80 -20.82 7.11
CA PHE A 93 12.51 -21.03 7.76
C PHE A 93 11.42 -21.19 6.71
N THR A 94 10.41 -21.99 7.02
CA THR A 94 9.29 -22.22 6.10
C THR A 94 8.22 -21.17 6.33
N LEU A 95 7.75 -20.57 5.24
CA LEU A 95 6.64 -19.64 5.20
C LEU A 95 5.43 -20.35 4.57
N SER A 96 4.26 -20.13 5.17
CA SER A 96 2.98 -20.54 4.60
C SER A 96 1.95 -19.44 4.80
N SER A 97 0.93 -19.40 3.95
CA SER A 97 -0.23 -18.55 4.22
C SER A 97 -0.87 -18.93 5.56
N ALA A 98 -1.12 -17.94 6.42
CA ALA A 98 -1.67 -18.13 7.76
C ALA A 98 -3.16 -18.48 7.71
N ALA A 99 -3.87 -18.07 6.66
CA ALA A 99 -5.31 -18.32 6.49
C ALA A 99 -5.58 -19.12 5.21
N GLN A 100 -6.49 -20.10 5.32
CA GLN A 100 -6.90 -20.97 4.21
C GLN A 100 -7.73 -20.25 3.13
N SER A 101 -8.08 -18.97 3.35
CA SER A 101 -8.84 -18.12 2.43
C SER A 101 -8.24 -16.71 2.36
N ALA A 102 -6.91 -16.62 2.46
CA ALA A 102 -6.18 -15.38 2.25
C ALA A 102 -6.00 -15.07 0.75
N ASP A 103 -5.87 -13.79 0.41
CA ASP A 103 -5.31 -13.40 -0.88
C ASP A 103 -3.85 -13.87 -0.99
N ALA A 104 -3.45 -14.24 -2.21
CA ALA A 104 -2.10 -14.70 -2.51
C ALA A 104 -1.07 -13.62 -2.16
N VAL A 105 0.05 -14.02 -1.55
CA VAL A 105 1.10 -13.07 -1.16
C VAL A 105 2.25 -13.11 -2.16
N ASP A 106 2.60 -11.95 -2.71
CA ASP A 106 3.67 -11.84 -3.68
C ASP A 106 5.05 -11.94 -3.00
N LEU A 107 5.78 -13.01 -3.31
CA LEU A 107 7.13 -13.28 -2.85
C LEU A 107 8.17 -13.04 -3.96
N SER A 108 7.80 -12.31 -5.02
CA SER A 108 8.75 -11.80 -6.00
C SER A 108 9.67 -10.74 -5.39
N LYS A 109 10.73 -10.39 -6.13
CA LYS A 109 11.71 -9.35 -5.75
C LYS A 109 11.09 -7.99 -5.46
N THR A 110 9.95 -7.70 -6.09
CA THR A 110 9.19 -6.46 -5.94
C THR A 110 8.07 -6.59 -4.92
N GLY A 111 7.64 -7.82 -4.64
CA GLY A 111 6.57 -8.14 -3.71
C GLY A 111 7.01 -8.19 -2.26
N VAL A 112 8.29 -8.45 -1.97
CA VAL A 112 8.76 -8.59 -0.60
C VAL A 112 10.09 -7.88 -0.34
N VAL A 113 10.19 -7.24 0.83
CA VAL A 113 11.43 -6.71 1.37
C VAL A 113 11.81 -7.52 2.60
N VAL A 114 13.01 -8.12 2.57
CA VAL A 114 13.57 -8.82 3.71
C VAL A 114 14.61 -7.93 4.37
N THR A 115 14.46 -7.65 5.66
CA THR A 115 15.42 -6.86 6.44
C THR A 115 16.03 -7.74 7.52
N TYR A 116 17.36 -7.77 7.59
CA TYR A 116 18.11 -8.33 8.71
C TYR A 116 18.47 -7.22 9.69
N LEU A 117 18.30 -7.47 10.98
CA LEU A 117 18.62 -6.55 12.06
C LEU A 117 19.36 -7.29 13.18
N ASP A 118 20.39 -6.65 13.74
CA ASP A 118 20.99 -7.06 15.00
C ASP A 118 21.37 -5.82 15.84
N SER A 119 22.09 -6.02 16.94
CA SER A 119 22.51 -4.92 17.83
C SER A 119 23.43 -3.87 17.17
N THR A 120 23.99 -4.17 16.01
CA THR A 120 25.06 -3.40 15.35
C THR A 120 24.72 -2.94 13.94
N GLN A 121 23.82 -3.63 13.22
CA GLN A 121 23.51 -3.35 11.83
C GLN A 121 22.03 -3.62 11.50
N ALA A 122 21.53 -2.90 10.49
CA ALA A 122 20.22 -3.12 9.90
C ALA A 122 20.36 -3.04 8.37
N ILE A 123 20.09 -4.16 7.68
CA ILE A 123 20.41 -4.33 6.27
C ILE A 123 19.19 -4.87 5.54
N ASN A 124 18.86 -4.26 4.41
CA ASN A 124 17.85 -4.81 3.50
C ASN A 124 18.51 -5.85 2.60
N CYS A 125 18.12 -7.11 2.78
CA CYS A 125 18.65 -8.22 2.02
C CYS A 125 18.19 -8.13 0.56
N LYS A 126 19.13 -8.43 -0.33
CA LYS A 126 18.90 -8.44 -1.78
C LYS A 126 18.33 -9.79 -2.23
N ASP A 127 17.66 -9.77 -3.38
CA ASP A 127 17.12 -10.97 -3.99
C ASP A 127 18.23 -11.99 -4.38
N LYS A 128 17.83 -13.24 -4.60
CA LYS A 128 18.70 -14.38 -4.95
C LYS A 128 19.71 -14.10 -6.08
N ASP A 129 19.35 -13.23 -7.02
CA ASP A 129 20.16 -12.91 -8.21
C ASP A 129 21.21 -11.82 -7.96
N TYR A 130 21.24 -11.22 -6.76
CA TYR A 130 22.23 -10.23 -6.40
C TYR A 130 23.58 -10.88 -6.08
N ASN A 131 24.65 -10.47 -6.76
CA ASN A 131 26.01 -10.86 -6.43
C ASN A 131 26.57 -9.94 -5.35
N PHE A 132 27.16 -10.53 -4.30
CA PHE A 132 27.91 -9.77 -3.32
C PHE A 132 29.11 -9.10 -3.99
N ASP A 133 29.40 -7.88 -3.60
CA ASP A 133 30.49 -7.08 -4.16
C ASP A 133 31.88 -7.60 -3.75
N GLY A 134 31.93 -8.42 -2.70
CA GLY A 134 33.14 -8.98 -2.12
C GLY A 134 33.92 -8.00 -1.24
N ASP A 135 33.35 -6.82 -0.95
CA ASP A 135 33.92 -5.84 -0.02
C ASP A 135 33.57 -6.23 1.43
N PRO A 136 34.55 -6.57 2.28
CA PRO A 136 34.30 -6.94 3.68
C PRO A 136 33.77 -5.78 4.55
N ASN A 137 33.83 -4.54 4.06
CA ASN A 137 33.34 -3.37 4.78
C ASN A 137 31.88 -3.03 4.46
N THR A 138 31.32 -3.63 3.41
CA THR A 138 29.94 -3.42 3.01
C THR A 138 29.12 -4.59 3.49
N ALA A 139 28.33 -4.38 4.54
CA ALA A 139 27.49 -5.44 5.07
C ALA A 139 26.32 -5.73 4.11
N GLU A 140 26.25 -6.97 3.64
CA GLU A 140 25.28 -7.42 2.66
C GLU A 140 24.60 -8.72 3.12
N CYS A 141 23.32 -8.86 2.81
CA CYS A 141 22.60 -10.11 2.94
C CYS A 141 21.78 -10.40 1.70
N ARG A 142 21.49 -11.68 1.47
CA ARG A 142 20.69 -12.15 0.33
C ARG A 142 19.58 -13.05 0.84
N TRP A 143 18.44 -13.06 0.18
CA TRP A 143 17.38 -14.02 0.46
C TRP A 143 16.99 -14.78 -0.81
N LYS A 144 16.45 -15.99 -0.63
CA LYS A 144 15.83 -16.79 -1.68
C LYS A 144 14.61 -17.52 -1.12
N ALA A 145 13.56 -17.64 -1.90
CA ALA A 145 12.41 -18.49 -1.60
C ALA A 145 12.48 -19.74 -2.49
N VAL A 146 12.29 -20.92 -1.90
CA VAL A 146 12.27 -22.20 -2.61
C VAL A 146 10.96 -22.90 -2.29
N TRP A 147 10.18 -23.20 -3.32
CA TRP A 147 8.88 -23.84 -3.16
C TRP A 147 9.02 -25.28 -2.69
N THR A 148 8.41 -25.57 -1.53
CA THR A 148 8.31 -26.92 -0.97
C THR A 148 6.99 -27.57 -1.37
N ILE A 149 5.92 -26.76 -1.45
CA ILE A 149 4.60 -27.14 -1.95
C ILE A 149 4.07 -25.95 -2.76
N GLY A 150 3.75 -26.17 -4.04
CA GLY A 150 3.33 -25.11 -4.95
C GLY A 150 4.44 -24.68 -5.92
N ASN A 151 4.17 -23.64 -6.71
CA ASN A 151 5.14 -23.04 -7.62
C ASN A 151 4.76 -21.61 -8.02
N GLY A 152 5.76 -20.80 -8.35
CA GLY A 152 5.56 -19.47 -8.95
C GLY A 152 6.14 -18.35 -8.10
N GLU A 153 5.44 -17.21 -8.05
CA GLU A 153 5.86 -16.03 -7.28
C GLU A 153 4.80 -15.62 -6.23
N LEU A 154 3.59 -16.18 -6.32
CA LEU A 154 2.47 -15.88 -5.45
C LEU A 154 2.26 -17.05 -4.50
N LEU A 155 2.30 -16.80 -3.20
CA LEU A 155 2.03 -17.79 -2.16
C LEU A 155 0.53 -17.91 -1.93
N ASP A 156 -0.06 -18.95 -2.49
CA ASP A 156 -1.47 -19.24 -2.34
C ASP A 156 -1.79 -19.97 -1.01
N PRO A 157 -3.04 -19.91 -0.53
CA PRO A 157 -3.48 -20.71 0.60
C PRO A 157 -3.24 -22.21 0.39
N GLY A 158 -2.47 -22.82 1.31
CA GLY A 158 -2.11 -24.24 1.24
C GLY A 158 -0.72 -24.52 0.67
N GLU A 159 -0.07 -23.52 0.07
CA GLU A 159 1.31 -23.61 -0.39
C GLU A 159 2.33 -23.34 0.71
N GLN A 160 3.56 -23.81 0.50
CA GLN A 160 4.68 -23.67 1.42
C GLN A 160 5.97 -23.37 0.67
N THR A 161 6.73 -22.42 1.20
CA THR A 161 8.01 -22.02 0.63
C THR A 161 9.05 -21.87 1.72
N ASP A 162 10.22 -22.45 1.49
CA ASP A 162 11.36 -22.31 2.37
C ASP A 162 12.12 -21.04 2.00
N MET A 163 12.06 -20.05 2.89
CA MET A 163 12.86 -18.85 2.77
C MET A 163 14.23 -19.09 3.40
N THR A 164 15.29 -18.89 2.61
CA THR A 164 16.68 -18.94 3.08
C THR A 164 17.30 -17.56 2.97
N VAL A 165 17.80 -17.03 4.08
CA VAL A 165 18.53 -15.77 4.16
C VAL A 165 20.01 -16.09 4.36
N THR A 166 20.85 -15.66 3.43
CA THR A 166 22.31 -15.78 3.47
C THR A 166 22.89 -14.52 4.13
N LEU A 167 23.70 -14.74 5.17
CA LEU A 167 24.28 -13.76 6.09
C LEU A 167 25.83 -13.80 6.08
N THR A 168 26.43 -14.40 5.05
CA THR A 168 27.88 -14.64 4.97
C THR A 168 28.72 -13.37 4.83
N ASN A 169 28.13 -12.24 4.43
CA ASN A 169 28.84 -10.98 4.17
C ASN A 169 28.35 -9.84 5.09
N LEU A 170 28.00 -10.17 6.35
CA LEU A 170 27.67 -9.17 7.36
C LEU A 170 28.94 -8.51 7.94
N SER A 171 28.82 -7.25 8.37
CA SER A 171 29.92 -6.50 8.97
C SER A 171 29.41 -5.74 10.20
N PRO A 172 29.57 -6.28 11.42
CA PRO A 172 30.27 -7.53 11.78
C PRO A 172 29.49 -8.81 11.45
N LEU A 173 30.19 -9.93 11.26
CA LEU A 173 29.57 -11.25 11.11
C LEU A 173 28.79 -11.64 12.37
N LEU A 174 27.66 -12.35 12.20
CA LEU A 174 26.78 -12.77 13.31
C LEU A 174 27.46 -13.88 14.14
N PRO A 175 27.95 -13.58 15.37
CA PRO A 175 28.66 -14.55 16.18
C PRO A 175 27.71 -15.35 17.08
N LYS A 176 28.27 -16.25 17.88
CA LYS A 176 27.55 -17.03 18.91
C LYS A 176 27.00 -16.15 20.05
N GLY A 177 25.87 -16.54 20.65
CA GLY A 177 25.26 -15.84 21.78
C GLY A 177 24.69 -14.44 21.48
N LYS A 178 24.32 -14.15 20.22
CA LYS A 178 23.78 -12.85 19.80
C LYS A 178 22.34 -12.96 19.32
N GLU A 179 21.54 -11.97 19.69
CA GLU A 179 20.18 -11.80 19.21
C GLU A 179 20.19 -11.14 17.82
N PHE A 180 19.33 -11.62 16.94
CA PHE A 180 19.11 -11.08 15.62
C PHE A 180 17.64 -11.21 15.24
N THR A 181 17.19 -10.34 14.36
CA THR A 181 15.82 -10.31 13.86
C THR A 181 15.82 -10.29 12.34
N ILE A 182 15.04 -11.16 11.71
CA ILE A 182 14.73 -11.11 10.28
C ILE A 182 13.28 -10.67 10.13
N GLN A 183 13.05 -9.59 9.39
CA GLN A 183 11.71 -9.11 9.06
C GLN A 183 11.41 -9.38 7.60
N VAL A 184 10.32 -10.06 7.32
CA VAL A 184 9.82 -10.29 5.96
C VAL A 184 8.59 -9.40 5.78
N LYS A 185 8.72 -8.38 4.94
CA LYS A 185 7.70 -7.35 4.70
C LYS A 185 7.13 -7.53 3.30
N PRO A 186 5.98 -8.22 3.15
CA PRO A 186 5.30 -8.26 1.86
C PRO A 186 4.72 -6.88 1.51
N ASN A 187 4.42 -6.67 0.24
CA ASN A 187 3.78 -5.47 -0.29
C ASN A 187 2.31 -5.35 0.14
N LYS A 188 1.70 -6.49 0.46
CA LYS A 188 0.37 -6.62 1.04
C LYS A 188 0.45 -7.64 2.17
N GLY A 189 0.00 -7.27 3.35
CA GLY A 189 -0.09 -8.21 4.46
C GLY A 189 0.68 -7.84 5.71
N ALA A 190 0.56 -8.73 6.69
CA ALA A 190 1.30 -8.61 7.93
C ALA A 190 2.79 -8.88 7.75
N VAL A 191 3.62 -8.07 8.42
CA VAL A 191 5.07 -8.31 8.50
C VAL A 191 5.35 -9.54 9.36
N VAL A 192 6.13 -10.47 8.83
CA VAL A 192 6.61 -11.62 9.60
C VAL A 192 7.91 -11.25 10.28
N ILE A 193 7.98 -11.45 11.60
CA ILE A 193 9.15 -11.14 12.42
C ILE A 193 9.72 -12.43 12.99
N VAL A 194 10.95 -12.75 12.59
CA VAL A 194 11.74 -13.87 13.09
C VAL A 194 12.79 -13.32 14.05
N ASN A 195 12.48 -13.28 15.35
CA ASN A 195 13.47 -12.88 16.36
C ASN A 195 14.08 -14.13 17.02
N ARG A 196 15.42 -14.28 16.97
CA ARG A 196 16.13 -15.44 17.51
C ARG A 196 17.48 -15.06 18.09
N THR A 197 17.97 -15.90 19.00
CA THR A 197 19.30 -15.77 19.60
C THR A 197 20.17 -16.95 19.20
N THR A 198 21.38 -16.67 18.72
CA THR A 198 22.34 -17.71 18.36
C THR A 198 22.82 -18.45 19.61
N PRO A 199 22.99 -19.79 19.56
CA PRO A 199 23.41 -20.56 20.73
C PRO A 199 24.85 -20.23 21.14
N ALA A 200 25.21 -20.59 22.38
CA ALA A 200 26.56 -20.39 22.92
C ALA A 200 27.64 -21.22 22.19
N GLU A 201 27.24 -22.30 21.53
CA GLU A 201 28.08 -23.12 20.65
C GLU A 201 27.39 -23.31 19.30
N LEU A 202 28.10 -22.96 18.22
CA LEU A 202 27.59 -23.13 16.86
C LEU A 202 27.84 -24.56 16.38
N LYS A 203 26.79 -25.20 15.87
CA LYS A 203 26.86 -26.46 15.13
C LYS A 203 26.67 -26.15 13.64
N LYS A 204 27.16 -27.07 12.79
CA LYS A 204 27.03 -26.92 11.33
C LYS A 204 25.58 -26.69 10.90
N ILE A 205 24.64 -27.39 11.53
CA ILE A 205 23.20 -27.18 11.38
C ILE A 205 22.61 -27.17 12.79
N MET A 206 21.79 -26.17 13.09
CA MET A 206 21.12 -26.02 14.39
C MET A 206 19.70 -25.51 14.21
N SER A 207 18.77 -26.00 15.03
CA SER A 207 17.43 -25.43 15.15
C SER A 207 17.48 -24.30 16.18
N LEU A 208 16.94 -23.15 15.79
CA LEU A 208 16.75 -21.95 16.60
C LEU A 208 15.27 -21.88 16.96
N ASN A 209 14.85 -22.65 17.97
CA ASN A 209 13.48 -22.57 18.49
C ASN A 209 13.30 -21.35 19.38
#